data_AF-A0A2Z5U2B3-F1
#
_entry.id   AF-A0A2Z5U2B3-F1
#
_cell.length_a   1.000
_cell.length_b   1.000
_cell.length_c   1.000
_cell.angle_alpha   90.00
_cell.angle_beta   90.00
_cell.angle_gamma   90.00
#
_symmetry.space_group_name_H-M   'P 1'
#
loop_
_entity.id
_entity.type
_entity.pdbx_description
1 polymer ?
#
loop_
_entity_poly.entity_id
_entity_poly.type
_entity_poly.pdbx_seq_one_letter_code
_entity_poly.pdbx_strand_id
1 'polypeptide(L)'
;MTDRNGRINSTKSATVETNADSHTVAFKMYKKTIFHKKPFKPMQNYAGFHDFKNDVGLIKVTEPSSIPLDTSTTSLTVHKNLQSLVGKTVSTIGYSRYFKGDMTKTQGTVLNVEEDGTLTVDFYIAEQNSGSPVYYNGKMIGIVTGAANVTDCQDVPMCSKATITPFTMDMKSKLFDRNGISVSVAE
;
A
#
# COMPACT_ATOMS: atom_id res chain seq x y z
N MET A 1 3.23 -15.90 -5.54
CA MET A 1 2.53 -17.16 -5.80
C MET A 1 2.91 -18.17 -4.75
N THR A 2 1.97 -18.37 -3.83
CA THR A 2 1.83 -19.52 -2.93
C THR A 2 1.39 -20.74 -3.74
N ASP A 3 1.72 -21.95 -3.28
CA ASP A 3 1.11 -23.14 -3.84
C ASP A 3 -0.37 -23.26 -3.44
N ARG A 4 -1.05 -24.26 -3.99
CA ARG A 4 -2.45 -24.61 -3.69
C ARG A 4 -2.76 -24.94 -2.23
N ASN A 5 -1.74 -24.97 -1.35
CA ASN A 5 -1.87 -25.14 0.09
C ASN A 5 -1.44 -23.89 0.87
N GLY A 6 -1.28 -22.74 0.21
CA GLY A 6 -0.84 -21.49 0.82
C GLY A 6 0.64 -21.48 1.21
N ARG A 7 1.45 -22.45 0.77
CA ARG A 7 2.88 -22.51 1.11
C ARG A 7 3.71 -21.71 0.11
N ILE A 8 4.59 -20.88 0.64
CA ILE A 8 5.56 -20.12 -0.15
C ILE A 8 6.73 -21.07 -0.47
N ASN A 9 6.78 -21.57 -1.70
CA ASN A 9 7.79 -22.56 -2.12
C ASN A 9 9.09 -21.88 -2.60
N SER A 10 9.81 -21.21 -1.69
CA SER A 10 11.09 -20.55 -1.99
C SER A 10 12.04 -20.64 -0.79
N THR A 11 13.17 -21.33 -0.95
CA THR A 11 14.14 -21.70 0.10
C THR A 11 15.16 -20.61 0.46
N LYS A 12 14.95 -19.34 0.09
CA LYS A 12 15.92 -18.27 0.33
C LYS A 12 15.38 -17.25 1.34
N SER A 13 16.01 -17.22 2.50
CA SER A 13 15.80 -16.25 3.60
C SER A 13 17.02 -15.32 3.72
N ALA A 14 16.81 -14.10 4.23
CA ALA A 14 17.88 -13.15 4.53
C ALA A 14 17.61 -12.45 5.88
N THR A 15 18.68 -12.15 6.61
CA THR A 15 18.65 -11.41 7.89
C THR A 15 18.65 -9.90 7.64
N VAL A 16 17.79 -9.16 8.34
CA VAL A 16 17.70 -7.69 8.28
C VAL A 16 18.20 -7.12 9.60
N GLU A 17 19.05 -6.10 9.54
CA GLU A 17 19.39 -5.24 10.69
C GLU A 17 18.63 -3.92 10.54
N THR A 18 17.79 -3.63 11.53
CA THR A 18 17.36 -2.28 11.88
C THR A 18 18.03 -1.90 13.20
N ASN A 19 18.08 -0.61 13.53
CA ASN A 19 18.78 -0.05 14.71
C ASN A 19 18.17 -0.44 16.09
N ALA A 20 17.74 -1.68 16.26
CA ALA A 20 17.55 -2.42 17.50
C ALA A 20 17.00 -3.81 17.09
N ASP A 21 17.78 -4.85 17.34
CA ASP A 21 17.49 -6.29 17.26
C ASP A 21 16.98 -6.92 15.93
N SER A 22 17.71 -7.96 15.52
CA SER A 22 17.46 -8.76 14.31
C SER A 22 16.37 -9.80 14.52
N HIS A 23 15.30 -9.73 13.71
CA HIS A 23 14.29 -10.79 13.60
C HIS A 23 14.23 -11.35 12.18
N THR A 24 14.08 -12.68 12.05
CA THR A 24 13.93 -13.36 10.76
C THR A 24 12.53 -13.09 10.21
N VAL A 25 12.41 -12.19 9.24
CA VAL A 25 11.15 -11.96 8.50
C VAL A 25 11.27 -12.59 7.11
N ALA A 26 10.32 -13.46 6.76
CA ALA A 26 10.27 -14.08 5.44
C ALA A 26 9.81 -13.08 4.38
N PHE A 27 10.72 -12.24 3.89
CA PHE A 27 10.52 -11.47 2.68
C PHE A 27 11.11 -12.22 1.49
N LYS A 28 10.30 -12.45 0.45
CA LYS A 28 10.85 -12.77 -0.88
C LYS A 28 11.37 -11.47 -1.47
N MET A 29 12.57 -11.05 -1.04
CA MET A 29 13.21 -9.83 -1.52
C MET A 29 14.45 -10.11 -2.35
N TYR A 30 14.46 -9.42 -3.48
CA TYR A 30 15.57 -9.09 -4.35
C TYR A 30 16.88 -8.91 -3.58
N LYS A 31 17.95 -9.49 -4.14
CA LYS A 31 19.32 -9.47 -3.63
C LYS A 31 19.67 -8.08 -3.05
N LYS A 32 20.18 -8.05 -1.80
CA LYS A 32 20.63 -6.84 -1.07
C LYS A 32 21.58 -5.94 -1.88
N THR A 33 22.27 -6.50 -2.86
CA THR A 33 23.19 -5.83 -3.80
C THR A 33 22.52 -5.01 -4.91
N ILE A 34 21.19 -5.06 -5.06
CA ILE A 34 20.49 -4.38 -6.18
C ILE A 34 20.18 -2.92 -5.85
N PHE A 35 20.10 -2.59 -4.57
CA PHE A 35 19.82 -1.23 -4.10
C PHE A 35 21.13 -0.44 -3.94
N HIS A 36 21.74 -0.06 -5.06
CA HIS A 36 22.76 0.98 -5.07
C HIS A 36 22.05 2.35 -4.88
N LYS A 37 22.12 2.93 -3.66
CA LYS A 37 21.48 4.21 -3.17
C LYS A 37 20.18 4.01 -2.37
N LYS A 38 19.68 5.10 -1.74
CA LYS A 38 18.34 5.15 -1.09
C LYS A 38 17.28 4.66 -2.09
N PRO A 39 16.69 3.47 -1.90
CA PRO A 39 15.84 2.86 -2.91
C PRO A 39 14.42 3.44 -2.93
N PHE A 40 14.07 4.16 -1.86
CA PHE A 40 12.81 4.85 -1.69
C PHE A 40 12.93 6.30 -2.12
N LYS A 41 12.04 6.72 -3.01
CA LYS A 41 11.72 8.13 -3.27
C LYS A 41 10.40 8.43 -2.58
N PRO A 42 10.39 8.89 -1.31
CA PRO A 42 9.15 9.28 -0.66
C PRO A 42 8.57 10.53 -1.33
N MET A 43 7.30 10.80 -1.08
CA MET A 43 6.68 12.08 -1.41
C MET A 43 7.51 13.24 -0.81
N GLN A 44 7.65 14.32 -1.58
CA GLN A 44 8.37 15.50 -1.12
C GLN A 44 7.69 16.07 0.14
N ASN A 45 8.49 16.40 1.15
CA ASN A 45 8.06 16.91 2.46
C ASN A 45 7.36 15.89 3.37
N TYR A 46 7.38 14.59 3.05
CA TYR A 46 6.89 13.57 3.98
C TYR A 46 7.59 13.68 5.34
N ALA A 47 6.80 13.90 6.40
CA ALA A 47 7.31 14.19 7.74
C ALA A 47 7.38 12.95 8.67
N GLY A 48 7.27 11.74 8.13
CA GLY A 48 7.32 10.49 8.90
C GLY A 48 5.94 10.00 9.35
N PHE A 49 5.91 9.18 10.41
CA PHE A 49 4.73 8.38 10.82
C PHE A 49 3.45 9.15 11.15
N HIS A 50 3.48 10.47 11.23
CA HIS A 50 2.30 11.31 11.47
C HIS A 50 1.74 11.97 10.20
N ASP A 51 2.42 11.83 9.07
CA ASP A 51 2.07 12.49 7.81
C ASP A 51 1.41 11.52 6.82
N PHE A 52 0.27 10.98 7.24
CA PHE A 52 -0.48 9.99 6.47
C PHE A 52 -0.87 10.50 5.07
N LYS A 53 -1.25 11.77 4.94
CA LYS A 53 -1.57 12.38 3.63
C LYS A 53 -0.41 12.35 2.62
N ASN A 54 0.84 12.17 3.05
CA ASN A 54 2.01 12.08 2.17
C ASN A 54 2.72 10.71 2.26
N ASP A 55 2.12 9.71 2.89
CA ASP A 55 2.74 8.40 3.15
C ASP A 55 2.81 7.50 1.90
N VAL A 56 3.37 8.03 0.80
CA VAL A 56 3.54 7.34 -0.47
C VAL A 56 4.99 7.47 -0.92
N GLY A 57 5.56 6.37 -1.40
CA GLY A 57 6.90 6.36 -1.95
C GLY A 57 7.02 5.47 -3.19
N LEU A 58 8.01 5.76 -4.02
CA LEU A 58 8.36 4.96 -5.18
C LEU A 58 9.63 4.16 -4.93
N ILE A 59 9.64 2.92 -5.41
CA ILE A 59 10.81 2.04 -5.43
C ILE A 59 11.03 1.59 -6.86
N LYS A 60 12.25 1.72 -7.37
CA LYS A 60 12.64 1.16 -8.66
C LYS A 60 13.12 -0.27 -8.46
N VAL A 61 12.44 -1.23 -9.08
CA VAL A 61 12.86 -2.64 -9.13
C VAL A 61 13.64 -2.85 -10.44
N THR A 62 14.91 -3.27 -10.36
CA THR A 62 15.83 -3.33 -11.51
C THR A 62 16.24 -4.73 -11.94
N GLU A 63 15.95 -5.77 -11.15
CA GLU A 63 16.13 -7.16 -11.55
C GLU A 63 14.76 -7.82 -11.78
N PRO A 64 14.63 -8.72 -12.77
CA PRO A 64 13.37 -9.41 -12.98
C PRO A 64 13.03 -10.20 -11.72
N SER A 65 11.83 -10.00 -11.20
CA SER A 65 11.16 -11.03 -10.43
C SER A 65 11.31 -12.33 -11.20
N SER A 66 11.57 -13.43 -10.52
CA SER A 66 11.51 -14.80 -11.09
C SER A 66 10.11 -15.17 -11.63
N ILE A 67 9.20 -14.21 -11.69
CA ILE A 67 7.82 -14.25 -12.16
C ILE A 67 7.66 -13.02 -13.07
N PRO A 68 7.30 -13.16 -14.35
CA PRO A 68 6.95 -12.01 -15.18
C PRO A 68 5.81 -11.23 -14.50
N LEU A 69 6.06 -9.95 -14.20
CA LEU A 69 5.05 -9.05 -13.64
C LEU A 69 4.30 -8.41 -14.81
N ASP A 70 3.11 -8.92 -15.11
CA ASP A 70 2.18 -8.20 -15.97
C ASP A 70 1.53 -7.07 -15.16
N THR A 71 1.95 -5.84 -15.43
CA THR A 71 1.40 -4.62 -14.81
C THR A 71 0.59 -3.80 -15.81
N SER A 72 0.36 -4.31 -17.03
CA SER A 72 -0.29 -3.58 -18.12
C SER A 72 -1.71 -3.12 -17.79
N THR A 73 -2.38 -3.83 -16.87
CA THR A 73 -3.74 -3.54 -16.42
C THR A 73 -3.80 -2.59 -15.21
N THR A 74 -2.66 -2.32 -14.56
CA THR A 74 -2.62 -1.44 -13.39
C THR A 74 -2.58 0.01 -13.83
N SER A 75 -3.63 0.77 -13.50
CA SER A 75 -3.69 2.20 -13.78
C SER A 75 -3.87 2.99 -12.48
N LEU A 76 -3.14 4.09 -12.37
CA LEU A 76 -3.23 5.01 -11.24
C LEU A 76 -4.20 6.15 -11.60
N THR A 77 -4.99 6.57 -10.62
CA THR A 77 -5.96 7.65 -10.78
C THR A 77 -5.95 8.58 -9.58
N VAL A 78 -6.01 9.87 -9.87
CA VAL A 78 -6.28 10.93 -8.90
C VAL A 78 -7.72 11.39 -9.09
N HIS A 79 -8.47 11.54 -8.00
CA HIS A 79 -9.77 12.20 -8.01
C HIS A 79 -9.57 13.65 -7.58
N LYS A 80 -9.99 14.62 -8.41
CA LYS A 80 -9.90 16.05 -8.04
C LYS A 80 -10.75 16.37 -6.82
N ASN A 81 -11.93 15.78 -6.76
CA ASN A 81 -12.84 15.91 -5.64
C ASN A 81 -12.92 14.59 -4.86
N LEU A 82 -12.15 14.46 -3.78
CA LEU A 82 -12.18 13.28 -2.91
C LEU A 82 -13.56 13.06 -2.27
N GLN A 83 -14.35 14.13 -2.06
CA GLN A 83 -15.69 14.00 -1.48
C GLN A 83 -16.62 13.17 -2.37
N SER A 84 -16.37 13.11 -3.69
CA SER A 84 -17.12 12.27 -4.62
C SER A 84 -16.99 10.76 -4.34
N LEU A 85 -15.94 10.37 -3.61
CA LEU A 85 -15.68 9.00 -3.22
C LEU A 85 -16.49 8.58 -1.99
N VAL A 86 -17.00 9.51 -1.19
CA VAL A 86 -17.82 9.19 -0.01
C VAL A 86 -19.07 8.42 -0.43
N GLY A 87 -19.34 7.31 0.27
CA GLY A 87 -20.41 6.38 -0.07
C GLY A 87 -20.09 5.43 -1.23
N LYS A 88 -18.90 5.51 -1.84
CA LYS A 88 -18.48 4.56 -2.89
C LYS A 88 -17.77 3.37 -2.29
N THR A 89 -17.99 2.21 -2.90
CA THR A 89 -17.27 0.97 -2.57
C THR A 89 -15.90 0.96 -3.23
N VAL A 90 -14.89 0.70 -2.43
CA VAL A 90 -13.49 0.50 -2.82
C VAL A 90 -13.04 -0.89 -2.37
N SER A 91 -11.98 -1.41 -3.00
CA SER A 91 -11.41 -2.70 -2.66
C SER A 91 -9.92 -2.62 -2.40
N THR A 92 -9.40 -3.54 -1.60
CA THR A 92 -7.96 -3.70 -1.41
C THR A 92 -7.57 -5.16 -1.41
N ILE A 93 -6.29 -5.40 -1.67
CA ILE A 93 -5.66 -6.70 -1.62
C ILE A 93 -4.31 -6.54 -0.92
N GLY A 94 -4.18 -7.16 0.26
CA GLY A 94 -2.99 -6.99 1.10
C GLY A 94 -2.33 -8.30 1.51
N TYR A 95 -1.25 -8.19 2.29
CA TYR A 95 -0.59 -9.34 2.89
C TYR A 95 -0.58 -9.21 4.40
N SER A 96 -0.80 -10.31 5.11
CA SER A 96 -0.57 -10.40 6.55
C SER A 96 -0.13 -11.80 6.92
N ARG A 97 0.92 -11.92 7.74
CA ARG A 97 1.43 -13.23 8.20
C ARG A 97 0.44 -14.00 9.09
N TYR A 98 -0.51 -13.29 9.71
CA TYR A 98 -1.49 -13.88 10.63
C TYR A 98 -2.64 -14.57 9.89
N PHE A 99 -2.89 -14.19 8.63
CA PHE A 99 -3.97 -14.73 7.83
C PHE A 99 -3.39 -15.57 6.70
N LYS A 100 -3.28 -16.88 6.95
CA LYS A 100 -2.76 -17.87 6.00
C LYS A 100 -3.80 -18.12 4.89
N GLY A 101 -3.74 -17.33 3.82
CA GLY A 101 -4.60 -17.42 2.64
C GLY A 101 -4.20 -16.38 1.59
N ASP A 102 -4.68 -16.53 0.36
CA ASP A 102 -4.33 -15.65 -0.77
C ASP A 102 -4.78 -14.20 -0.57
N MET A 103 -3.94 -13.44 0.12
CA MET A 103 -4.06 -11.99 0.33
C MET A 103 -5.31 -11.60 1.17
N THR A 104 -5.20 -10.56 1.99
CA THR A 104 -6.37 -9.97 2.67
C THR A 104 -7.14 -9.17 1.64
N LYS A 105 -7.99 -9.86 0.87
CA LYS A 105 -8.91 -9.23 -0.07
C LYS A 105 -10.15 -8.77 0.67
N THR A 106 -10.46 -7.49 0.57
CA THR A 106 -11.65 -6.94 1.21
C THR A 106 -12.21 -5.79 0.40
N GLN A 107 -13.47 -5.46 0.67
CA GLN A 107 -14.18 -4.33 0.09
C GLN A 107 -14.89 -3.57 1.20
N GLY A 108 -15.05 -2.27 1.03
CA GLY A 108 -15.77 -1.40 1.94
C GLY A 108 -16.12 -0.09 1.28
N THR A 109 -16.94 0.67 1.96
CA THR A 109 -17.44 1.99 1.63
C THR A 109 -16.55 3.06 2.23
N VAL A 110 -16.20 4.07 1.43
CA VAL A 110 -15.55 5.28 1.92
C VAL A 110 -16.55 6.03 2.80
N LEU A 111 -16.23 6.16 4.09
CA LEU A 111 -17.08 6.81 5.08
C LEU A 111 -16.89 8.33 5.08
N ASN A 112 -15.64 8.78 4.98
CA ASN A 112 -15.32 10.19 5.12
C ASN A 112 -14.03 10.57 4.39
N VAL A 113 -13.89 11.86 4.07
CA VAL A 113 -12.63 12.52 3.76
C VAL A 113 -12.21 13.28 5.02
N GLU A 114 -11.06 12.93 5.58
CA GLU A 114 -10.53 13.59 6.78
C GLU A 114 -9.99 14.98 6.45
N GLU A 115 -9.79 15.82 7.47
CA GLU A 115 -9.29 17.21 7.30
C GLU A 115 -7.94 17.28 6.57
N ASP A 116 -7.10 16.24 6.73
CA ASP A 116 -5.79 16.15 6.09
C ASP A 116 -5.82 15.60 4.65
N GLY A 117 -7.02 15.22 4.17
CA GLY A 117 -7.24 14.64 2.85
C GLY A 117 -7.10 13.13 2.77
N THR A 118 -6.86 12.43 3.88
CA THR A 118 -6.95 10.95 3.92
C THR A 118 -8.40 10.48 3.86
N LEU A 119 -8.62 9.21 3.52
CA LEU A 119 -9.95 8.61 3.51
C LEU A 119 -10.09 7.62 4.66
N THR A 120 -11.23 7.67 5.33
CA THR A 120 -11.67 6.60 6.26
C THR A 120 -12.58 5.64 5.51
N VAL A 121 -12.29 4.34 5.57
CA VAL A 121 -13.05 3.28 4.88
C VAL A 121 -13.44 2.17 5.84
N ASP A 122 -14.65 1.61 5.70
CA ASP A 122 -15.20 0.56 6.58
C ASP A 122 -14.87 -0.88 6.13
N PHE A 123 -13.64 -1.13 5.68
CA PHE A 123 -13.20 -2.51 5.43
C PHE A 123 -12.16 -2.97 6.44
N TYR A 124 -12.14 -4.29 6.62
CA TYR A 124 -11.20 -4.92 7.53
C TYR A 124 -9.76 -4.88 7.03
N ILE A 125 -8.83 -4.42 7.86
CA ILE A 125 -7.40 -4.51 7.60
C ILE A 125 -6.72 -5.31 8.70
N ALA A 126 -5.75 -6.13 8.30
CA ALA A 126 -4.90 -6.84 9.24
C ALA A 126 -3.60 -6.06 9.51
N GLU A 127 -2.93 -6.38 10.61
CA GLU A 127 -1.53 -5.97 10.80
C GLU A 127 -0.72 -6.35 9.55
N GLN A 128 0.19 -5.47 9.11
CA GLN A 128 1.03 -5.61 7.92
C GLN A 128 0.35 -5.34 6.57
N ASN A 129 -0.89 -4.83 6.55
CA ASN A 129 -1.55 -4.38 5.32
C ASN A 129 -1.14 -2.99 4.82
N SER A 130 -0.27 -2.25 5.53
CA SER A 130 0.24 -0.96 5.05
C SER A 130 0.96 -1.13 3.70
N GLY A 131 0.73 -0.19 2.78
CA GLY A 131 1.19 -0.25 1.40
C GLY A 131 0.29 -1.03 0.44
N SER A 132 -0.79 -1.65 0.92
CA SER A 132 -1.73 -2.38 0.05
C SER A 132 -2.48 -1.41 -0.88
N PRO A 133 -2.62 -1.73 -2.17
CA PRO A 133 -3.31 -0.88 -3.14
C PRO A 133 -4.81 -0.80 -2.87
N VAL A 134 -5.38 0.40 -2.97
CA VAL A 134 -6.82 0.62 -2.91
C VAL A 134 -7.36 0.93 -4.29
N TYR A 135 -8.39 0.20 -4.71
CA TYR A 135 -9.00 0.29 -6.03
C TYR A 135 -10.42 0.83 -5.97
N TYR A 136 -10.74 1.70 -6.92
CA TYR A 136 -12.09 2.12 -7.27
C TYR A 136 -12.30 1.92 -8.76
N ASN A 137 -13.36 1.18 -9.14
CA ASN A 137 -13.65 0.84 -10.55
C ASN A 137 -12.45 0.27 -11.32
N GLY A 138 -11.66 -0.60 -10.68
CA GLY A 138 -10.47 -1.24 -11.27
C GLY A 138 -9.24 -0.33 -11.39
N LYS A 139 -9.32 0.92 -10.92
CA LYS A 139 -8.22 1.89 -10.95
C LYS A 139 -7.67 2.08 -9.53
N MET A 140 -6.35 2.10 -9.39
CA MET A 140 -5.70 2.34 -8.11
C MET A 140 -5.80 3.83 -7.76
N ILE A 141 -6.44 4.13 -6.63
CA ILE A 141 -6.70 5.50 -6.18
C ILE A 141 -5.86 5.90 -4.95
N GLY A 142 -5.12 4.97 -4.36
CA GLY A 142 -4.33 5.22 -3.16
C GLY A 142 -3.78 3.93 -2.56
N ILE A 143 -3.28 4.05 -1.33
CA ILE A 143 -2.78 2.91 -0.54
C ILE A 143 -3.35 2.92 0.87
N VAL A 144 -3.45 1.73 1.48
CA VAL A 144 -3.67 1.61 2.92
C VAL A 144 -2.42 2.12 3.63
N THR A 145 -2.55 3.14 4.48
CA THR A 145 -1.43 3.63 5.31
C THR A 145 -1.50 3.04 6.72
N GLY A 146 -2.70 2.92 7.28
CA GLY A 146 -2.89 2.42 8.64
C GLY A 146 -4.34 2.13 9.00
N ALA A 147 -4.60 1.90 10.29
CA ALA A 147 -5.93 1.75 10.84
C ALA A 147 -6.55 3.12 11.16
N ALA A 148 -7.82 3.30 10.80
CA ALA A 148 -8.51 4.56 11.07
C ALA A 148 -9.08 4.57 12.48
N ASN A 149 -8.45 5.34 13.37
CA ASN A 149 -8.96 5.83 14.65
C ASN A 149 -10.02 4.93 15.33
N VAL A 150 -9.65 3.68 15.63
CA VAL A 150 -10.48 2.76 16.43
C VAL A 150 -9.77 2.49 17.74
N THR A 151 -10.39 2.88 18.85
CA THR A 151 -10.03 2.40 20.20
C THR A 151 -9.96 0.87 20.26
N ASP A 152 -10.72 0.19 19.42
CA ASP A 152 -10.87 -1.27 19.37
C ASP A 152 -9.82 -1.99 18.51
N CYS A 153 -8.79 -1.26 18.03
CA CYS A 153 -7.67 -1.84 17.27
C CYS A 153 -6.48 -2.25 18.15
N GLN A 154 -6.54 -2.01 19.46
CA GLN A 154 -5.50 -2.44 20.38
C GLN A 154 -5.55 -3.96 20.56
N ASP A 155 -4.41 -4.63 20.39
CA ASP A 155 -4.20 -6.07 20.62
C ASP A 155 -5.06 -7.03 19.78
N VAL A 156 -5.72 -6.55 18.71
CA VAL A 156 -6.45 -7.38 17.76
C VAL A 156 -5.72 -7.48 16.43
N PRO A 157 -5.66 -8.66 15.79
CA PRO A 157 -4.93 -8.85 14.53
C PRO A 157 -5.62 -8.20 13.33
N MET A 158 -6.86 -7.72 13.49
CA MET A 158 -7.66 -7.04 12.47
C MET A 158 -8.43 -5.85 13.03
N CYS A 159 -8.42 -4.76 12.28
CA CYS A 159 -9.21 -3.55 12.48
C CYS A 159 -10.38 -3.52 11.50
N SER A 160 -11.53 -2.99 11.92
CA SER A 160 -12.72 -2.86 11.06
C SER A 160 -12.72 -1.62 10.16
N LYS A 161 -11.75 -0.72 10.33
CA LYS A 161 -11.60 0.51 9.54
C LYS A 161 -10.16 0.76 9.13
N ALA A 162 -10.01 1.36 7.95
CA ALA A 162 -8.73 1.69 7.36
C ALA A 162 -8.60 3.19 7.07
N THR A 163 -7.40 3.72 7.29
CA THR A 163 -6.97 5.01 6.77
C THR A 163 -6.27 4.78 5.44
N ILE A 164 -6.73 5.47 4.40
CA ILE A 164 -6.18 5.42 3.06
C ILE A 164 -5.52 6.75 2.75
N THR A 165 -4.32 6.70 2.19
CA THR A 165 -3.68 7.84 1.55
C THR A 165 -4.07 7.85 0.08
N PRO A 166 -5.02 8.69 -0.34
CA PRO A 166 -5.39 8.78 -1.75
C PRO A 166 -4.27 9.46 -2.56
N PHE A 167 -4.19 9.13 -3.84
CA PHE A 167 -3.33 9.84 -4.76
C PHE A 167 -3.89 11.24 -5.03
N THR A 168 -3.04 12.25 -4.88
CA THR A 168 -3.41 13.66 -5.06
C THR A 168 -2.77 14.26 -6.30
N MET A 169 -3.25 15.43 -6.73
CA MET A 169 -2.63 16.20 -7.81
C MET A 169 -1.19 16.62 -7.48
N ASP A 170 -0.90 16.82 -6.20
CA ASP A 170 0.45 17.11 -5.71
C ASP A 170 1.37 15.89 -5.87
N MET A 171 0.90 14.69 -5.50
CA MET A 171 1.67 13.46 -5.75
C MET A 171 1.86 13.20 -7.24
N LYS A 172 0.83 13.45 -8.06
CA LYS A 172 0.94 13.37 -9.52
C LYS A 172 2.10 14.23 -10.03
N SER A 173 2.10 15.52 -9.71
CA SER A 173 3.10 16.46 -10.25
C SER A 173 4.49 16.30 -9.63
N LYS A 174 4.60 16.00 -8.34
CA LYS A 174 5.87 16.00 -7.59
C LYS A 174 6.52 14.61 -7.49
N LEU A 175 5.74 13.54 -7.57
CA LEU A 175 6.22 12.17 -7.41
C LEU A 175 6.06 11.35 -8.68
N PHE A 176 4.86 11.22 -9.24
CA PHE A 176 4.60 10.30 -10.36
C PHE A 176 5.13 10.81 -11.71
N ASP A 177 4.74 12.02 -12.12
CA ASP A 177 5.13 12.62 -13.41
C ASP A 177 6.66 12.77 -13.51
N ARG A 178 7.32 13.18 -12.42
CA ARG A 178 8.79 13.29 -12.33
C ARG A 178 9.54 11.96 -12.48
N ASN A 179 8.85 10.84 -12.31
CA ASN A 179 9.41 9.50 -12.44
C ASN A 179 8.82 8.74 -13.66
N GLY A 180 8.13 9.44 -14.56
CA GLY A 180 7.59 8.86 -15.79
C GLY A 180 6.43 7.88 -15.58
N ILE A 181 5.71 7.99 -14.46
CA ILE A 181 4.56 7.14 -14.14
C ILE A 181 3.29 7.86 -14.58
N SER A 182 2.53 7.23 -15.49
CA SER A 182 1.27 7.79 -15.97
C SER A 182 0.17 7.67 -14.91
N VAL A 183 -0.52 8.79 -14.66
CA VAL A 183 -1.63 8.88 -13.71
C VAL A 183 -2.77 9.61 -14.38
N SER A 184 -3.94 8.98 -14.40
CA SER A 184 -5.17 9.58 -14.92
C SER A 184 -5.81 10.51 -13.89
N VAL A 185 -6.60 11.47 -14.35
CA VAL A 185 -7.34 12.39 -13.48
C VAL A 185 -8.83 12.17 -13.71
N ALA A 186 -9.55 11.83 -12.65
CA ALA A 186 -11.00 11.78 -12.62
C ALA A 186 -11.53 13.11 -12.05
N GLU A 187 -12.61 13.61 -12.67
CA GLU A 187 -13.35 14.77 -12.17
C GLU A 187 -14.13 14.43 -10.89
#